data_AF-X1HV59-F1
#
_entry.id   AF-X1HV59-F1
#
_cell.length_a   1.000
_cell.length_b   1.000
_cell.length_c   1.000
_cell.angle_alpha   90.00
_cell.angle_beta   90.00
_cell.angle_gamma   90.00
#
_symmetry.space_group_name_H-M   'P 1'
#
loop_
_entity.id
_entity.type
_entity.pdbx_description
1 polymer ?
#
loop_
_entity_poly.entity_id
_entity_poly.type
_entity_poly.pdbx_seq_one_letter_code
_entity_poly.pdbx_strand_id
1 'polypeptide(L)' 'MPPQNFDVVLLGHFAKDKDVIDAKERDVLGGAVYYGAFPLKMMGIKVAVVTKLARKDFPELSIFKRA' A
#
# COMPACT_ATOMS: atom_id res chain seq x y z
N MET A 1 -8.96 -11.10 -19.22
CA MET A 1 -7.63 -10.44 -19.16
C MET A 1 -6.59 -11.53 -19.23
N PRO A 2 -5.53 -11.40 -20.06
CA PRO A 2 -4.40 -12.34 -19.98
C PRO A 2 -3.82 -12.31 -18.56
N PRO A 3 -3.30 -13.43 -18.03
CA PRO A 3 -2.66 -13.44 -16.72
C PRO A 3 -1.54 -12.40 -16.72
N GLN A 4 -1.61 -11.43 -15.82
CA GLN A 4 -0.48 -10.55 -15.57
C GLN A 4 0.53 -11.34 -14.78
N ASN A 5 1.73 -11.56 -15.33
CA ASN A 5 2.82 -12.16 -14.57
C ASN A 5 3.26 -11.18 -13.49
N PHE A 6 2.92 -11.43 -12.24
CA PHE A 6 3.51 -10.79 -11.07
C PHE A 6 4.39 -11.82 -10.38
N ASP A 7 5.52 -11.38 -9.84
CA ASP A 7 6.41 -12.24 -9.07
C ASP A 7 5.84 -12.45 -7.66
N VAL A 8 5.17 -11.43 -7.12
CA VAL A 8 4.59 -11.42 -5.77
C VAL A 8 3.23 -10.73 -5.78
N VAL A 9 2.26 -11.35 -5.10
CA VAL A 9 0.97 -10.73 -4.78
C VAL A 9 0.87 -10.53 -3.27
N LEU A 10 0.73 -9.27 -2.83
CA LEU A 10 0.49 -8.91 -1.44
C LEU A 10 -1.01 -8.73 -1.23
N LEU A 11 -1.60 -9.64 -0.45
CA LEU A 11 -2.99 -9.55 -0.02
C LEU A 11 -3.05 -9.09 1.43
N GLY A 12 -3.73 -7.96 1.68
CA GLY A 12 -3.88 -7.45 3.04
C GLY A 12 -4.37 -6.01 3.09
N HIS A 13 -4.39 -5.46 4.30
CA HIS A 13 -4.92 -4.11 4.52
C HIS A 13 -3.89 -3.04 4.15
N PHE A 14 -4.38 -2.06 3.38
CA PHE A 14 -3.80 -0.73 3.31
C PHE A 14 -4.50 0.13 4.36
N ALA A 15 -3.73 0.88 5.14
CA ALA A 15 -4.23 1.57 6.31
C ALA A 15 -4.02 3.08 6.21
N LYS A 16 -4.96 3.81 6.81
CA LYS A 16 -4.77 5.19 7.27
C LYS A 16 -4.58 5.09 8.77
N ASP A 17 -3.34 5.27 9.20
CA ASP A 17 -3.00 5.24 10.61
C ASP A 17 -2.90 6.68 11.13
N LYS A 18 -3.06 6.82 12.44
CA LYS A 18 -2.84 8.08 13.14
C LYS A 18 -1.77 7.84 14.19
N ASP A 19 -0.59 8.37 13.93
CA ASP A 19 0.51 8.34 14.88
C ASP A 19 0.29 9.44 15.91
N VAL A 20 0.35 9.09 17.20
CA VAL A 20 0.21 10.03 18.32
C VAL A 20 1.46 9.96 19.17
N ILE A 21 2.26 11.03 19.14
CA ILE A 21 3.52 11.14 19.88
C ILE A 21 3.54 12.48 20.61
N ASP A 22 3.70 12.48 21.92
CA ASP A 22 3.70 13.70 22.76
C ASP A 22 2.51 14.63 22.48
N ALA A 23 1.31 14.04 22.40
CA ALA A 23 0.05 14.71 22.05
C ALA A 23 0.00 15.39 20.67
N LYS A 24 0.99 15.15 19.80
CA LYS A 24 0.96 15.55 18.39
C LYS A 24 0.45 14.38 17.56
N GLU A 25 -0.58 14.66 16.77
CA GLU A 25 -1.17 13.70 15.84
C GLU A 25 -0.60 13.89 14.43
N ARG A 26 -0.37 12.77 13.76
CA ARG A 26 0.00 12.75 12.34
C ARG A 26 -0.75 11.63 11.64
N ASP A 27 -1.47 11.98 10.58
CA ASP A 27 -2.04 10.99 9.67
C ASP A 27 -0.93 10.42 8.78
N VAL A 28 -0.86 9.09 8.70
CA VAL A 28 0.11 8.37 7.88
C VAL A 28 -0.57 7.27 7.08
N LEU A 29 -0.04 7.00 5.89
CA LEU A 29 -0.47 5.87 5.07
C LEU A 29 0.42 4.68 5.40
N GLY A 30 -0.17 3.50 5.51
CA GLY A 30 0.52 2.31 6.00
C GLY A 30 -0.21 1.00 5.73
N GLY A 31 -0.07 0.08 6.68
CA GLY A 31 -0.54 -1.30 6.56
C GLY A 31 0.47 -2.25 5.91
N ALA A 32 0.25 -3.55 6.09
CA ALA A 32 1.20 -4.59 5.67
C ALA A 32 1.52 -4.55 4.17
N VAL A 33 0.51 -4.28 3.33
CA VAL A 33 0.72 -4.22 1.87
C VAL A 33 1.51 -2.98 1.45
N TYR A 34 1.40 -1.87 2.18
CA TYR A 34 2.19 -0.67 1.94
C TYR A 34 3.67 -0.94 2.23
N TYR A 35 3.98 -1.39 3.44
CA TYR A 35 5.36 -1.65 3.85
C TYR A 35 6.01 -2.82 3.12
N GLY A 36 5.23 -3.77 2.59
CA GLY A 36 5.74 -4.85 1.74
C GLY A 36 5.99 -4.42 0.30
N ALA A 37 5.09 -3.64 -0.31
CA ALA A 37 5.14 -3.34 -1.74
C ALA A 37 6.33 -2.46 -2.11
N PHE A 38 6.61 -1.41 -1.33
CA PHE A 38 7.67 -0.44 -1.66
C PHE A 38 9.07 -1.05 -1.70
N PRO A 39 9.53 -1.79 -0.66
CA PRO A 39 10.84 -2.42 -0.71
C PRO A 39 10.97 -3.46 -1.83
N LEU A 40 9.96 -4.31 -2.05
CA LEU A 40 9.97 -5.29 -3.15
C LEU A 40 10.08 -4.59 -4.51
N LYS A 41 9.35 -3.51 -4.70
CA LYS A 41 9.42 -2.71 -5.91
C LYS A 41 10.78 -2.05 -6.11
N MET A 42 11.39 -1.51 -5.05
CA MET A 42 12.77 -0.98 -5.08
C MET A 42 13.81 -2.05 -5.44
N MET A 43 13.54 -3.32 -5.14
CA MET A 43 14.37 -4.48 -5.56
C MET A 43 14.10 -4.93 -7.00
N GLY A 44 13.23 -4.25 -7.75
CA GLY A 44 12.90 -4.58 -9.15
C GLY A 44 11.86 -5.68 -9.31
N ILE A 45 11.22 -6.13 -8.23
CA ILE A 45 10.21 -7.19 -8.25
C ILE A 45 8.88 -6.66 -8.80
N LYS A 46 8.20 -7.43 -9.65
CA LYS A 46 6.89 -7.08 -10.17
C LYS A 46 5.79 -7.47 -9.17
N VAL A 47 5.34 -6.48 -8.39
CA VAL A 47 4.39 -6.67 -7.28
C VAL A 47 2.96 -6.30 -7.70
N ALA A 48 1.99 -7.11 -7.27
CA ALA A 48 0.58 -6.72 -7.20
C ALA A 48 0.14 -6.54 -5.74
N VAL A 49 -0.70 -5.55 -5.48
CA VAL A 49 -1.37 -5.36 -4.18
C VAL A 49 -2.86 -5.62 -4.34
N VAL A 50 -3.39 -6.49 -3.48
CA VAL A 50 -4.82 -6.72 -3.34
C VAL A 50 -5.24 -6.25 -1.95
N THR A 51 -6.09 -5.23 -1.91
CA THR A 51 -6.54 -4.57 -0.68
C THR A 51 -8.01 -4.18 -0.76
N LYS A 52 -8.61 -3.84 0.37
CA LYS A 52 -10.01 -3.40 0.48
C LYS A 52 -10.06 -2.07 1.22
N LEU A 53 -10.85 -1.14 0.68
CA LEU A 53 -10.97 0.23 1.17
C LEU A 53 -12.43 0.69 1.06
N ALA A 54 -12.82 1.72 1.81
CA ALA A 54 -14.01 2.49 1.48
C ALA A 54 -13.77 3.29 0.18
N ARG A 55 -14.82 3.48 -0.63
CA ARG A 55 -14.71 4.17 -1.94
C ARG A 55 -14.12 5.58 -1.84
N LYS A 56 -14.43 6.31 -0.77
CA LYS A 56 -13.91 7.66 -0.52
C LYS A 56 -12.39 7.70 -0.37
N ASP A 57 -11.76 6.59 -0.02
CA ASP A 57 -10.32 6.48 0.24
C ASP A 57 -9.54 5.95 -0.98
N PHE A 58 -10.20 5.68 -2.10
CA PHE A 58 -9.54 5.23 -3.34
C PHE A 58 -8.45 6.20 -3.85
N PRO A 59 -8.56 7.54 -3.72
CA PRO A 59 -7.50 8.45 -4.15
C PRO A 59 -6.13 8.18 -3.52
N GLU A 60 -6.08 7.63 -2.30
CA GLU A 60 -4.83 7.32 -1.59
C GLU A 60 -4.00 6.24 -2.29
N LEU A 61 -4.64 5.36 -3.06
CA LEU A 61 -3.95 4.33 -3.85
C LEU A 61 -3.00 4.91 -4.90
N SER A 62 -3.11 6.20 -5.21
CA SER A 62 -2.16 6.91 -6.08
C SER A 62 -0.71 6.82 -5.59
N ILE A 63 -0.49 6.57 -4.29
CA ILE A 63 0.85 6.37 -3.73
C ILE A 63 1.60 5.22 -4.40
N PHE A 64 0.90 4.14 -4.79
CA PHE A 64 1.50 2.99 -5.48
C PHE A 64 1.83 3.26 -6.96
N LYS A 65 1.37 4.38 -7.55
CA LYS A 65 1.76 4.77 -8.91
C LYS A 65 3.18 5.35 -8.97
N ARG A 66 3.73 5.76 -7.83
CA ARG A 66 5.09 6.30 -7.69
C ARG A 66 6.13 5.24 -7.32
N ALA A 67 5.69 4.02 -7.08
CA ALA A 67 6.53 2.88 -6.77
C ALA A 67 7.12 2.28 -8.06
#